data_AF-A0A812HF82-F1
#
_entry.id   AF-A0A812HF82-F1
#
_cell.length_a   1.000
_cell.length_b   1.000
_cell.length_c   1.000
_cell.angle_alpha   90.00
_cell.angle_beta   90.00
_cell.angle_gamma   90.00
#
_symmetry.space_group_name_H-M   'P 1'
#
loop_
_entity.id
_entity.type
_entity.pdbx_description
1 polymer ?
#
loop_
_entity_poly.entity_id
_entity_poly.type
_entity_poly.pdbx_seq_one_letter_code
_entity_poly.pdbx_strand_id
1 'polypeptide(L)'
;MKIKLLTASVAAVLLAGCGSDSDPVVKTYSVQAYDPAVIDMKVSYTCGELTGEADELTTNYKGMVGQARISHVDVVTAPHECEFVLSPTETSRDSSNGKPITTEYTIPQGLAQVDGLVTGSPFTTLIASSLEDGEVYSPEVAEKVFSDLGIDINAIGVSVDELLLNTEQVVQDLQAQEDEGASAIATQLIATANVVSDVIKANPEASPESISVAAKAITEEVIRANPDYPKSETGEVIYVTIPAEDTQKVVGDVQDAIDAGTPTDEIKPDVPTIPEPEVGEPIDPVDPPTGSGGSGGN
;
A
#
# COMPACT_ATOMS: atom_id res chain seq x y z
N MET A 1 -21.67 24.06 36.64
CA MET A 1 -21.12 25.36 36.20
C MET A 1 -19.76 25.57 36.85
N LYS A 2 -18.73 25.82 36.02
CA LYS A 2 -17.38 26.35 36.36
C LYS A 2 -16.42 25.32 36.99
N ILE A 3 -15.18 25.10 36.56
CA ILE A 3 -14.26 25.74 35.60
C ILE A 3 -13.22 24.68 35.15
N LYS A 4 -12.69 24.90 33.94
CA LYS A 4 -11.67 24.19 33.17
C LYS A 4 -10.30 24.02 33.87
N LEU A 5 -9.46 23.20 33.20
CA LEU A 5 -8.00 23.05 33.29
C LEU A 5 -7.46 22.04 34.30
N LEU A 6 -6.94 20.92 33.76
CA LEU A 6 -5.56 20.48 33.97
C LEU A 6 -5.18 19.46 32.88
N THR A 7 -4.94 20.00 31.68
CA THR A 7 -4.16 19.37 30.62
C THR A 7 -2.67 19.53 30.94
N ALA A 8 -1.84 18.58 30.49
CA ALA A 8 -0.37 18.59 30.50
C ALA A 8 0.33 18.27 31.84
N SER A 9 0.53 16.97 32.12
CA SER A 9 1.52 16.49 33.10
C SER A 9 2.03 15.07 32.80
N VAL A 10 2.24 14.72 31.53
CA VAL A 10 3.06 13.55 31.15
C VAL A 10 4.03 13.98 30.04
N ALA A 11 4.87 14.95 30.37
CA ALA A 11 6.15 15.13 29.71
C ALA A 11 7.19 15.10 30.82
N ALA A 12 8.24 14.30 30.62
CA ALA A 12 9.40 14.10 31.50
C ALA A 12 9.27 13.05 32.62
N VAL A 13 9.15 11.75 32.28
CA VAL A 13 9.89 10.66 32.97
C VAL A 13 10.17 9.49 32.03
N LEU A 14 11.07 9.69 31.04
CA LEU A 14 11.88 8.61 30.44
C LEU A 14 13.30 9.12 30.16
N LEU A 15 13.84 9.98 31.04
CA LEU A 15 15.22 10.46 30.98
C LEU A 15 15.86 10.30 32.37
N ALA A 16 16.25 9.08 32.69
CA ALA A 16 17.23 8.82 33.74
C ALA A 16 17.88 7.46 33.45
N GLY A 17 18.84 7.43 32.52
CA GLY A 17 19.57 6.19 32.30
C GLY A 17 20.51 6.05 31.11
N CYS A 18 21.14 7.09 30.56
CA CYS A 18 22.51 7.01 30.04
C CYS A 18 22.97 8.40 29.58
N GLY A 19 24.12 8.86 30.08
CA GLY A 19 24.75 10.07 29.59
C GLY A 19 25.29 9.88 28.18
N SER A 20 25.00 10.83 27.30
CA SER A 20 25.84 11.36 26.22
C SER A 20 25.03 12.47 25.54
N ASP A 21 25.68 13.60 25.25
CA ASP A 21 25.14 14.67 24.41
C ASP A 21 24.67 14.10 23.06
N SER A 22 23.37 13.96 22.91
CA SER A 22 22.69 13.80 21.64
C SER A 22 21.27 14.30 21.87
N ASP A 23 20.80 15.21 21.01
CA ASP A 23 19.40 15.63 21.00
C ASP A 23 18.47 14.42 21.15
N PRO A 24 17.35 14.54 21.89
CA PRO A 24 16.45 13.41 22.07
C PRO A 24 16.02 12.90 20.69
N VAL A 25 16.37 11.65 20.36
CA VAL A 25 15.91 10.99 19.14
C VAL A 25 14.40 10.85 19.28
N VAL A 26 13.66 11.65 18.53
CA VAL A 26 12.20 11.52 18.44
C VAL A 26 11.94 10.20 17.72
N LYS A 27 11.39 9.23 18.45
CA LYS A 27 11.01 7.94 17.88
C LYS A 27 9.84 8.18 16.92
N THR A 28 9.96 7.66 15.70
CA THR A 28 8.93 7.75 14.67
C THR A 28 8.49 6.36 14.24
N TYR A 29 7.23 6.24 13.84
CA TYR A 29 6.70 5.08 13.13
C TYR A 29 6.62 5.39 11.63
N SER A 30 6.97 4.43 10.78
CA SER A 30 6.93 4.61 9.33
C SER A 30 5.73 3.91 8.73
N VAL A 31 5.12 4.57 7.74
CA VAL A 31 4.06 4.00 6.88
C VAL A 31 4.50 4.14 5.43
N GLN A 32 4.44 3.07 4.65
CA GLN A 32 4.77 3.06 3.22
C GLN A 32 3.49 3.08 2.37
N ALA A 33 3.50 3.80 1.26
CA ALA A 33 2.51 3.64 0.19
C ALA A 33 3.08 2.79 -0.95
N TYR A 34 2.30 1.85 -1.47
CA TYR A 34 2.70 0.93 -2.53
C TYR A 34 1.58 0.67 -3.56
N ASP A 35 1.81 1.15 -4.77
CA ASP A 35 1.30 0.74 -6.08
C ASP A 35 2.44 1.05 -7.06
N PRO A 36 3.42 0.12 -7.12
CA PRO A 36 4.80 0.34 -6.64
C PRO A 36 5.08 1.56 -5.72
N ALA A 37 6.30 1.79 -5.21
CA ALA A 37 6.51 2.84 -4.20
C ALA A 37 5.90 4.23 -4.57
N VAL A 38 4.90 4.69 -3.81
CA VAL A 38 4.12 5.91 -4.13
C VAL A 38 4.54 7.10 -3.28
N ILE A 39 4.94 8.18 -3.94
CA ILE A 39 5.36 9.43 -3.30
C ILE A 39 4.20 10.43 -3.21
N ASP A 40 4.35 11.43 -2.34
CA ASP A 40 3.45 12.56 -2.12
C ASP A 40 2.01 12.21 -1.69
N MET A 41 1.78 11.06 -1.03
CA MET A 41 0.49 10.75 -0.40
C MET A 41 0.40 11.31 1.01
N LYS A 42 -0.79 11.76 1.39
CA LYS A 42 -1.08 12.19 2.76
C LYS A 42 -1.45 10.97 3.59
N VAL A 43 -0.85 10.81 4.76
CA VAL A 43 -1.18 9.72 5.69
C VAL A 43 -1.95 10.28 6.89
N SER A 44 -3.15 9.78 7.13
CA SER A 44 -3.92 9.97 8.36
C SER A 44 -3.98 8.66 9.14
N TYR A 45 -4.23 8.77 10.45
CA TYR A 45 -4.39 7.61 11.32
C TYR A 45 -5.55 7.81 12.29
N THR A 46 -6.17 6.69 12.64
CA THR A 46 -7.20 6.60 13.68
C THR A 46 -6.82 5.48 14.64
N CYS A 47 -6.56 5.79 15.91
CA CYS A 47 -6.24 4.83 16.96
C CYS A 47 -7.30 4.96 18.08
N GLY A 48 -8.38 4.19 17.98
CA GLY A 48 -9.56 4.37 18.85
C GLY A 48 -10.24 5.74 18.61
N GLU A 49 -10.36 6.57 19.64
CA GLU A 49 -10.91 7.94 19.51
C GLU A 49 -9.88 8.97 19.01
N LEU A 50 -8.59 8.62 19.00
CA LEU A 50 -7.53 9.51 18.53
C LEU A 50 -7.50 9.51 17.01
N THR A 51 -7.55 10.69 16.40
CA THR A 51 -7.29 10.89 14.98
C THR A 51 -6.14 11.88 14.78
N GLY A 52 -5.37 11.68 13.71
CA GLY A 52 -4.24 12.56 13.39
C GLY A 52 -3.70 12.35 11.98
N GLU A 53 -2.59 13.03 11.70
CA GLU A 53 -1.89 13.02 10.42
C GLU A 53 -0.40 12.79 10.63
N ALA A 54 0.27 12.22 9.63
CA ALA A 54 1.71 12.06 9.62
C ALA A 54 2.45 13.41 9.60
N ASP A 55 3.71 13.38 10.05
CA ASP A 55 4.57 14.56 10.12
C ASP A 55 4.96 15.07 8.72
N GLU A 56 4.92 14.19 7.73
CA GLU A 56 5.24 14.44 6.32
C GLU A 56 4.35 13.58 5.41
N LEU A 57 4.26 13.97 4.12
CA LEU A 57 3.72 13.11 3.08
C LEU A 57 4.64 11.90 2.85
N THR A 58 4.21 10.91 2.09
CA THR A 58 5.14 9.88 1.60
C THR A 58 6.24 10.54 0.78
N THR A 59 7.50 10.23 1.08
CA THR A 59 8.64 10.98 0.55
C THR A 59 9.30 10.27 -0.63
N ASN A 60 10.07 11.01 -1.43
CA ASN A 60 10.99 10.44 -2.41
C ASN A 60 12.45 10.46 -1.90
N TYR A 61 12.67 10.36 -0.59
CA TYR A 61 14.02 10.39 -0.03
C TYR A 61 14.71 9.05 -0.18
N LYS A 62 16.01 9.05 -0.49
CA LYS A 62 16.83 7.83 -0.54
C LYS A 62 16.71 7.05 0.78
N GLY A 63 16.35 5.77 0.66
CA GLY A 63 16.10 4.88 1.80
C GLY A 63 14.73 5.04 2.47
N MET A 64 13.88 5.94 1.96
CA MET A 64 12.53 6.21 2.47
C MET A 64 11.52 6.47 1.32
N VAL A 65 11.79 5.94 0.13
CA VAL A 65 10.91 6.14 -1.03
C VAL A 65 9.54 5.55 -0.73
N GLY A 66 8.51 6.37 -0.92
CA GLY A 66 7.13 6.04 -0.62
C GLY A 66 6.79 5.97 0.87
N GLN A 67 7.67 6.42 1.77
CA GLN A 67 7.43 6.36 3.22
C GLN A 67 7.13 7.73 3.84
N ALA A 68 6.19 7.75 4.77
CA ALA A 68 5.89 8.86 5.67
C ALA A 68 6.25 8.50 7.11
N ARG A 69 6.49 9.50 7.96
CA ARG A 69 6.81 9.32 9.40
C ARG A 69 5.73 9.90 10.30
N ILE A 70 5.49 9.23 11.43
CA ILE A 70 4.56 9.65 12.47
C ILE A 70 5.27 9.63 13.82
N SER A 71 5.33 10.78 14.49
CA SER A 71 5.97 10.95 15.80
C SER A 71 5.01 10.85 16.99
N HIS A 72 3.69 10.74 16.74
CA HIS A 72 2.69 10.68 17.81
C HIS A 72 2.88 9.44 18.69
N VAL A 73 2.92 9.63 20.01
CA VAL A 73 3.30 8.59 20.97
C VAL A 73 2.44 7.34 20.85
N ASP A 74 1.11 7.50 20.73
CA ASP A 74 0.19 6.36 20.67
C ASP A 74 0.43 5.49 19.43
N VAL A 75 0.67 6.11 18.27
CA VAL A 75 1.04 5.41 17.03
C VAL A 75 2.38 4.69 17.20
N VAL A 76 3.37 5.35 17.81
CA VAL A 76 4.71 4.77 17.97
C VAL A 76 4.74 3.60 18.96
N THR A 77 3.90 3.64 20.01
CA THR A 77 3.88 2.62 21.06
C THR A 77 2.89 1.49 20.81
N ALA A 78 1.84 1.74 20.04
CA ALA A 78 0.76 0.79 19.78
C ALA A 78 0.20 0.96 18.35
N PRO A 79 1.03 0.85 17.29
CA PRO A 79 0.56 1.06 15.92
C PRO A 79 -0.49 0.02 15.50
N HIS A 80 -0.49 -1.17 16.10
CA HIS A 80 -1.51 -2.21 15.89
C HIS A 80 -2.93 -1.76 16.29
N GLU A 81 -3.07 -0.77 17.17
CA GLU A 81 -4.37 -0.19 17.54
C GLU A 81 -4.85 0.85 16.50
N CYS A 82 -4.06 1.14 15.48
CA CYS A 82 -4.34 2.17 14.50
C CYS A 82 -4.76 1.59 13.16
N GLU A 83 -5.77 2.22 12.56
CA GLU A 83 -6.03 2.19 11.12
C GLU A 83 -5.30 3.38 10.47
N PHE A 84 -4.78 3.19 9.26
CA PHE A 84 -4.14 4.27 8.50
C PHE A 84 -4.82 4.43 7.15
N VAL A 85 -5.01 5.68 6.73
CA VAL A 85 -5.56 6.02 5.42
C VAL A 85 -4.53 6.88 4.69
N LEU A 86 -4.17 6.45 3.48
CA LEU A 86 -3.24 7.12 2.60
C LEU A 86 -4.05 7.74 1.47
N SER A 87 -4.31 9.04 1.55
CA SER A 87 -5.09 9.75 0.55
C SER A 87 -4.15 10.38 -0.49
N PRO A 88 -4.46 10.25 -1.80
CA PRO A 88 -3.66 10.84 -2.86
C PRO A 88 -3.78 12.37 -2.85
N THR A 89 -2.71 13.02 -3.31
CA THR A 89 -2.67 14.45 -3.62
C THR A 89 -2.56 14.63 -5.15
N GLU A 90 -2.63 15.87 -5.63
CA GLU A 90 -2.45 16.16 -7.07
C GLU A 90 -1.06 15.72 -7.59
N THR A 91 -0.06 15.63 -6.70
CA THR A 91 1.32 15.24 -7.03
C THR A 91 1.64 13.79 -6.67
N SER A 92 0.68 13.00 -6.17
CA SER A 92 0.95 11.59 -5.86
C SER A 92 1.29 10.79 -7.11
N ARG A 93 2.44 10.10 -7.09
CA ARG A 93 2.98 9.34 -8.22
C ARG A 93 3.60 8.03 -7.76
N ASP A 94 3.44 6.99 -8.57
CA ASP A 94 4.33 5.83 -8.54
C ASP A 94 5.74 6.31 -8.93
N SER A 95 6.71 6.15 -8.03
CA SER A 95 8.10 6.59 -8.26
C SER A 95 8.83 5.73 -9.29
N SER A 96 8.38 4.51 -9.56
CA SER A 96 9.02 3.59 -10.48
C SER A 96 8.76 3.93 -11.95
N ASN A 97 7.61 4.54 -12.27
CA ASN A 97 7.19 4.80 -13.65
C ASN A 97 6.48 6.16 -13.84
N GLY A 98 6.24 6.94 -12.78
CA GLY A 98 5.60 8.24 -12.87
C GLY A 98 4.07 8.20 -13.06
N LYS A 99 3.40 7.04 -12.94
CA LYS A 99 1.93 6.93 -13.05
C LYS A 99 1.25 7.79 -11.98
N PRO A 100 0.27 8.63 -12.34
CA PRO A 100 -0.57 9.35 -11.38
C PRO A 100 -1.36 8.41 -10.47
N ILE A 101 -1.14 8.53 -9.15
CA ILE A 101 -1.93 7.80 -8.16
C ILE A 101 -3.06 8.69 -7.67
N THR A 102 -4.27 8.16 -7.78
CA THR A 102 -5.53 8.87 -7.47
C THR A 102 -6.48 8.00 -6.65
N THR A 103 -6.00 6.84 -6.21
CA THR A 103 -6.71 5.89 -5.36
C THR A 103 -6.26 6.09 -3.92
N GLU A 104 -7.20 5.99 -2.98
CA GLU A 104 -6.91 5.96 -1.55
C GLU A 104 -6.51 4.54 -1.12
N TYR A 105 -5.52 4.44 -0.23
CA TYR A 105 -5.14 3.15 0.34
C TYR A 105 -5.43 3.09 1.83
N THR A 106 -5.92 1.94 2.30
CA THR A 106 -6.27 1.72 3.70
C THR A 106 -5.41 0.60 4.28
N ILE A 107 -4.89 0.82 5.48
CA ILE A 107 -4.20 -0.18 6.30
C ILE A 107 -5.14 -0.52 7.45
N PRO A 108 -5.65 -1.75 7.54
CA PRO A 108 -6.60 -2.12 8.59
C PRO A 108 -5.93 -2.13 9.97
N GLN A 109 -6.73 -1.83 10.99
CA GLN A 109 -6.32 -2.02 12.38
C GLN A 109 -5.85 -3.46 12.62
N GLY A 110 -4.82 -3.64 13.44
CA GLY A 110 -4.27 -4.95 13.80
C GLY A 110 -3.08 -5.42 12.95
N LEU A 111 -2.88 -4.87 11.75
CA LEU A 111 -1.77 -5.25 10.87
C LEU A 111 -0.43 -4.65 11.32
N ALA A 112 -0.42 -3.36 11.67
CA ALA A 112 0.79 -2.62 11.96
C ALA A 112 1.49 -3.13 13.24
N GLN A 113 2.83 -3.22 13.24
CA GLN A 113 3.61 -3.74 14.37
C GLN A 113 4.55 -2.69 14.98
N VAL A 114 4.78 -2.77 16.29
CA VAL A 114 5.73 -1.87 17.00
C VAL A 114 7.13 -2.03 16.41
N ASP A 115 7.88 -0.92 16.30
CA ASP A 115 9.26 -0.89 15.80
C ASP A 115 9.43 -1.39 14.35
N GLY A 116 8.37 -1.32 13.55
CA GLY A 116 8.36 -1.76 12.15
C GLY A 116 7.92 -0.69 11.16
N LEU A 117 7.62 -1.17 9.96
CA LEU A 117 6.96 -0.49 8.85
C LEU A 117 5.61 -1.18 8.63
N VAL A 118 4.66 -0.47 8.06
CA VAL A 118 3.45 -1.08 7.50
C VAL A 118 3.16 -0.47 6.14
N THR A 119 2.65 -1.27 5.20
CA THR A 119 2.41 -0.81 3.82
C THR A 119 0.91 -0.64 3.52
N GLY A 120 0.55 0.57 3.11
CA GLY A 120 -0.72 0.91 2.48
C GLY A 120 -0.64 0.68 0.99
N SER A 121 -1.48 -0.20 0.47
CA SER A 121 -1.47 -0.62 -0.93
C SER A 121 -2.88 -1.00 -1.39
N PRO A 122 -3.09 -1.21 -2.69
CA PRO A 122 -4.30 -1.84 -3.21
C PRO A 122 -4.64 -3.17 -2.49
N PHE A 123 -3.62 -3.93 -2.06
CA PHE A 123 -3.83 -5.17 -1.31
C PHE A 123 -4.38 -4.93 0.10
N THR A 124 -3.75 -4.06 0.90
CA THR A 124 -4.26 -3.77 2.25
C THR A 124 -5.62 -3.09 2.23
N THR A 125 -5.90 -2.31 1.17
CA THR A 125 -7.20 -1.69 0.93
C THR A 125 -8.28 -2.73 0.68
N LEU A 126 -8.00 -3.71 -0.17
CA LEU A 126 -8.92 -4.81 -0.46
C LEU A 126 -9.12 -5.74 0.75
N ILE A 127 -8.07 -5.93 1.55
CA ILE A 127 -8.17 -6.65 2.82
C ILE A 127 -9.06 -5.87 3.79
N ALA A 128 -8.85 -4.57 3.95
CA ALA A 128 -9.65 -3.72 4.82
C ALA A 128 -11.14 -3.73 4.42
N SER A 129 -11.44 -3.70 3.12
CA SER A 129 -12.82 -3.80 2.64
C SER A 129 -13.45 -5.18 2.80
N SER A 130 -12.64 -6.22 3.03
CA SER A 130 -13.08 -7.60 3.28
C SER A 130 -13.36 -7.90 4.76
N LEU A 131 -13.05 -6.97 5.67
CA LEU A 131 -13.32 -7.12 7.09
C LEU A 131 -14.78 -6.76 7.40
N GLU A 132 -15.44 -7.53 8.27
CA GLU A 132 -16.76 -7.15 8.76
C GLU A 132 -16.67 -5.94 9.71
N ASP A 133 -17.80 -5.25 9.95
CA ASP A 133 -17.86 -4.08 10.83
C ASP A 133 -17.27 -4.38 12.23
N GLY A 134 -16.15 -3.73 12.54
CA GLY A 134 -15.45 -3.86 13.83
C GLY A 134 -14.51 -5.07 13.93
N GLU A 135 -14.32 -5.82 12.85
CA GLU A 135 -13.22 -6.78 12.75
C GLU A 135 -11.88 -6.07 12.55
N VAL A 136 -10.84 -6.72 13.06
CA VAL A 136 -9.45 -6.29 12.86
C VAL A 136 -8.77 -7.27 11.90
N TYR A 137 -7.67 -6.82 11.33
CA TYR A 137 -6.81 -7.64 10.49
C TYR A 137 -6.53 -9.02 11.09
N SER A 138 -6.61 -10.04 10.24
CA SER A 138 -6.09 -11.38 10.49
C SER A 138 -5.38 -11.92 9.25
N PRO A 139 -4.33 -12.74 9.41
CA PRO A 139 -3.65 -13.36 8.28
C PRO A 139 -4.58 -14.20 7.41
N GLU A 140 -5.59 -14.86 7.99
CA GLU A 140 -6.52 -15.72 7.25
C GLU A 140 -7.37 -14.95 6.23
N VAL A 141 -7.82 -13.74 6.57
CA VAL A 141 -8.54 -12.85 5.64
C VAL A 141 -7.60 -12.42 4.51
N ALA A 142 -6.37 -12.07 4.84
CA ALA A 142 -5.38 -11.65 3.87
C ALA A 142 -5.03 -12.79 2.88
N GLU A 143 -4.76 -13.99 3.39
CA GLU A 143 -4.49 -15.18 2.58
C GLU A 143 -5.65 -15.49 1.63
N LYS A 144 -6.90 -15.34 2.10
CA LYS A 144 -8.09 -15.50 1.24
C LYS A 144 -8.09 -14.46 0.12
N VAL A 145 -7.87 -13.18 0.42
CA VAL A 145 -7.83 -12.11 -0.60
C VAL A 145 -6.74 -12.38 -1.64
N PHE A 146 -5.54 -12.77 -1.22
CA PHE A 146 -4.47 -13.12 -2.16
C PHE A 146 -4.81 -14.35 -3.01
N SER A 147 -5.44 -15.37 -2.42
CA SER A 147 -5.93 -16.54 -3.16
C SER A 147 -6.99 -16.14 -4.22
N ASP A 148 -7.92 -15.27 -3.86
CA ASP A 148 -8.96 -14.78 -4.79
C ASP A 148 -8.36 -13.93 -5.92
N LEU A 149 -7.28 -13.18 -5.63
CA LEU A 149 -6.45 -12.49 -6.62
C LEU A 149 -5.59 -13.45 -7.48
N GLY A 150 -5.57 -14.75 -7.17
CA GLY A 150 -4.77 -15.74 -7.89
C GLY A 150 -3.27 -15.72 -7.54
N ILE A 151 -2.90 -15.16 -6.39
CA ILE A 151 -1.52 -15.09 -5.90
C ILE A 151 -1.33 -16.18 -4.83
N ASP A 152 -0.42 -17.11 -5.10
CA ASP A 152 -0.03 -18.12 -4.11
C ASP A 152 1.05 -17.57 -3.18
N ILE A 153 0.64 -17.09 -1.99
CA ILE A 153 1.56 -16.59 -0.95
C ILE A 153 2.64 -17.63 -0.61
N ASN A 154 2.33 -18.92 -0.62
CA ASN A 154 3.30 -19.96 -0.28
C ASN A 154 4.44 -20.06 -1.31
N ALA A 155 4.17 -19.69 -2.56
CA ALA A 155 5.17 -19.64 -3.61
C ALA A 155 6.14 -18.46 -3.46
N ILE A 156 5.76 -17.42 -2.71
CA ILE A 156 6.57 -16.21 -2.47
C ILE A 156 7.73 -16.52 -1.51
N GLY A 157 7.56 -17.49 -0.60
CA GLY A 157 8.58 -17.86 0.39
C GLY A 157 8.66 -16.91 1.60
N VAL A 158 7.71 -15.98 1.74
CA VAL A 158 7.48 -15.14 2.92
C VAL A 158 6.02 -15.28 3.36
N SER A 159 5.74 -14.94 4.62
CA SER A 159 4.37 -14.85 5.13
C SER A 159 3.60 -13.67 4.51
N VAL A 160 2.27 -13.74 4.54
CA VAL A 160 1.42 -12.64 4.10
C VAL A 160 1.68 -11.37 4.93
N ASP A 161 1.93 -11.50 6.23
CA ASP A 161 2.29 -10.39 7.12
C ASP A 161 3.58 -9.71 6.65
N GLU A 162 4.64 -10.49 6.36
CA GLU A 162 5.91 -9.94 5.87
C GLU A 162 5.72 -9.15 4.56
N LEU A 163 4.90 -9.67 3.64
CA LEU A 163 4.52 -8.98 2.41
C LEU A 163 3.76 -7.68 2.68
N LEU A 164 2.81 -7.66 3.62
CA LEU A 164 1.97 -6.49 3.89
C LEU A 164 2.64 -5.44 4.80
N LEU A 165 3.66 -5.84 5.56
CA LEU A 165 4.45 -4.93 6.39
C LEU A 165 5.51 -4.18 5.58
N ASN A 166 6.08 -4.80 4.54
CA ASN A 166 7.12 -4.20 3.71
C ASN A 166 7.07 -4.70 2.26
N THR A 167 5.98 -4.37 1.56
CA THR A 167 5.70 -4.88 0.20
C THR A 167 6.80 -4.56 -0.80
N GLU A 168 7.32 -3.33 -0.78
CA GLU A 168 8.39 -2.90 -1.70
C GLU A 168 9.63 -3.77 -1.55
N GLN A 169 10.08 -4.03 -0.31
CA GLN A 169 11.28 -4.84 -0.08
C GLN A 169 11.07 -6.29 -0.54
N VAL A 170 9.91 -6.88 -0.26
CA VAL A 170 9.61 -8.25 -0.70
C VAL A 170 9.63 -8.34 -2.23
N VAL A 171 9.04 -7.37 -2.92
CA VAL A 171 9.05 -7.34 -4.39
C VAL A 171 10.47 -7.13 -4.93
N GLN A 172 11.27 -6.24 -4.34
CA GLN A 172 12.68 -6.05 -4.72
C GLN A 172 13.51 -7.34 -4.51
N ASP A 173 13.30 -8.02 -3.39
CA ASP A 173 14.01 -9.27 -3.07
C ASP A 173 13.64 -10.39 -4.06
N LEU A 174 12.38 -10.48 -4.49
CA LEU A 174 11.94 -11.41 -5.53
C LEU A 174 12.57 -11.08 -6.90
N GLN A 175 12.61 -9.80 -7.28
CA GLN A 175 13.24 -9.35 -8.53
C GLN A 175 14.75 -9.55 -8.55
N ALA A 176 15.41 -9.51 -7.39
CA ALA A 176 16.84 -9.72 -7.26
C ALA A 176 17.25 -11.20 -7.30
N GLN A 177 16.30 -12.13 -7.21
CA GLN A 177 16.59 -13.57 -7.30
C GLN A 177 16.87 -13.97 -8.75
N GLU A 178 17.79 -14.93 -8.93
CA GLU A 178 18.09 -15.52 -10.25
C GLU A 178 17.03 -16.56 -10.69
N ASP A 179 16.01 -16.81 -9.86
CA ASP A 179 14.93 -17.77 -10.11
C ASP A 179 13.82 -17.13 -10.97
N GLU A 180 13.55 -17.71 -12.15
CA GLU A 180 12.51 -17.22 -13.06
C GLU A 180 11.10 -17.23 -12.44
N GLY A 181 10.83 -18.16 -11.51
CA GLY A 181 9.58 -18.20 -10.76
C GLY A 181 9.44 -17.04 -9.79
N ALA A 182 10.51 -16.69 -9.07
CA ALA A 182 10.53 -15.50 -8.20
C ALA A 182 10.31 -14.21 -8.99
N SER A 183 10.95 -14.07 -10.16
CA SER A 183 10.72 -12.93 -11.05
C SER A 183 9.27 -12.88 -11.56
N ALA A 184 8.67 -14.02 -11.93
CA ALA A 184 7.29 -14.07 -12.37
C ALA A 184 6.30 -13.67 -11.27
N ILE A 185 6.55 -14.09 -10.03
CA ILE A 185 5.77 -13.68 -8.85
C ILE A 185 5.89 -12.16 -8.63
N ALA A 186 7.09 -11.59 -8.74
CA ALA A 186 7.27 -10.14 -8.62
C ALA A 186 6.48 -9.38 -9.70
N THR A 187 6.56 -9.83 -10.97
CA THR A 187 5.74 -9.27 -12.06
C THR A 187 4.25 -9.38 -11.74
N GLN A 188 3.80 -10.52 -11.22
CA GLN A 188 2.41 -10.71 -10.81
C GLN A 188 1.99 -9.74 -9.71
N LEU A 189 2.80 -9.56 -8.65
CA LEU A 189 2.50 -8.63 -7.56
C LEU A 189 2.39 -7.18 -8.05
N ILE A 190 3.33 -6.73 -8.89
CA ILE A 190 3.34 -5.37 -9.44
C ILE A 190 2.12 -5.15 -10.35
N ALA A 191 1.86 -6.07 -11.27
CA ALA A 191 0.71 -5.97 -12.17
C ALA A 191 -0.62 -6.03 -11.42
N THR A 192 -0.74 -6.91 -10.42
CA THR A 192 -1.96 -7.03 -9.60
C THR A 192 -2.20 -5.77 -8.79
N ALA A 193 -1.18 -5.19 -8.16
CA ALA A 193 -1.32 -3.93 -7.42
C ALA A 193 -1.91 -2.84 -8.32
N ASN A 194 -1.32 -2.66 -9.51
CA ASN A 194 -1.75 -1.62 -10.44
C ASN A 194 -3.19 -1.82 -10.95
N VAL A 195 -3.55 -3.07 -11.27
CA VAL A 195 -4.91 -3.41 -11.71
C VAL A 195 -5.92 -3.25 -10.58
N VAL A 196 -5.64 -3.76 -9.36
CA VAL A 196 -6.54 -3.63 -8.22
C VAL A 196 -6.76 -2.15 -7.88
N SER A 197 -5.71 -1.32 -7.98
CA SER A 197 -5.79 0.14 -7.79
C SER A 197 -6.80 0.79 -8.75
N ASP A 198 -6.74 0.44 -10.05
CA ASP A 198 -7.67 0.95 -11.06
C ASP A 198 -9.10 0.41 -10.85
N VAL A 199 -9.23 -0.88 -10.50
CA VAL A 199 -10.53 -1.54 -10.28
C VAL A 199 -11.26 -0.97 -9.06
N ILE A 200 -10.58 -0.83 -7.91
CA ILE A 200 -11.14 -0.24 -6.68
C ILE A 200 -11.64 1.17 -6.97
N LYS A 201 -10.82 1.99 -7.64
CA LYS A 201 -11.16 3.37 -7.96
C LYS A 201 -12.42 3.48 -8.83
N ALA A 202 -12.56 2.60 -9.82
CA ALA A 202 -13.70 2.61 -10.73
C ALA A 202 -14.97 2.01 -10.11
N ASN A 203 -14.83 1.20 -9.04
CA ASN A 203 -15.90 0.41 -8.43
C ASN A 203 -15.94 0.55 -6.89
N PRO A 204 -16.14 1.77 -6.35
CA PRO A 204 -16.02 2.02 -4.91
C PRO A 204 -17.06 1.29 -4.04
N GLU A 205 -18.17 0.83 -4.64
CA GLU A 205 -19.27 0.15 -3.94
C GLU A 205 -19.34 -1.36 -4.25
N ALA A 206 -18.36 -1.89 -5.01
CA ALA A 206 -18.34 -3.31 -5.37
C ALA A 206 -17.87 -4.19 -4.22
N SER A 207 -18.32 -5.45 -4.21
CA SER A 207 -17.88 -6.42 -3.20
C SER A 207 -16.39 -6.74 -3.35
N PRO A 208 -15.65 -6.97 -2.25
CA PRO A 208 -14.25 -7.37 -2.30
C PRO A 208 -14.02 -8.63 -3.15
N GLU A 209 -14.94 -9.59 -3.10
CA GLU A 209 -14.90 -10.80 -3.93
C GLU A 209 -14.99 -10.47 -5.42
N SER A 210 -15.93 -9.60 -5.82
CA SER A 210 -16.09 -9.21 -7.23
C SER A 210 -14.86 -8.45 -7.74
N ILE A 211 -14.29 -7.57 -6.90
CA ILE A 211 -13.05 -6.85 -7.20
C ILE A 211 -11.89 -7.83 -7.39
N SER A 212 -11.73 -8.80 -6.47
CA SER A 212 -10.62 -9.77 -6.52
C SER A 212 -10.66 -10.62 -7.79
N VAL A 213 -11.82 -11.18 -8.12
CA VAL A 213 -12.00 -12.05 -9.30
C VAL A 213 -11.83 -11.25 -10.60
N ALA A 214 -12.39 -10.03 -10.67
CA ALA A 214 -12.22 -9.16 -11.83
C ALA A 214 -10.75 -8.73 -12.01
N ALA A 215 -10.10 -8.30 -10.93
CA ALA A 215 -8.71 -7.89 -10.96
C ALA A 215 -7.79 -9.04 -11.37
N LYS A 216 -8.00 -10.26 -10.83
CA LYS A 216 -7.27 -11.46 -11.27
C LYS A 216 -7.36 -11.66 -12.78
N ALA A 217 -8.58 -11.66 -13.33
CA ALA A 217 -8.78 -11.88 -14.76
C ALA A 217 -8.12 -10.78 -15.61
N ILE A 218 -8.24 -9.51 -15.19
CA ILE A 218 -7.60 -8.39 -15.89
C ILE A 218 -6.07 -8.48 -15.80
N THR A 219 -5.52 -8.81 -14.63
CA THR A 219 -4.06 -8.97 -14.44
C THR A 219 -3.49 -10.09 -15.29
N GLU A 220 -4.16 -11.23 -15.38
CA GLU A 220 -3.76 -12.34 -16.27
C GLU A 220 -3.62 -11.84 -17.72
N GLU A 221 -4.58 -11.03 -18.19
CA GLU A 221 -4.57 -10.47 -19.54
C GLU A 221 -3.50 -9.37 -19.72
N VAL A 222 -3.25 -8.54 -18.70
CA VAL A 222 -2.16 -7.54 -18.70
C VAL A 222 -0.81 -8.21 -18.83
N ILE A 223 -0.53 -9.25 -18.03
CA ILE A 223 0.73 -10.02 -18.09
C ILE A 223 0.83 -10.77 -19.42
N ARG A 224 -0.27 -11.33 -19.93
CA ARG A 224 -0.29 -12.01 -21.23
C ARG A 224 0.03 -11.05 -22.38
N ALA A 225 -0.45 -9.80 -22.30
CA ALA A 225 -0.15 -8.76 -23.29
C ALA A 225 1.26 -8.17 -23.10
N ASN A 226 1.79 -8.17 -21.87
CA ASN A 226 3.08 -7.58 -21.50
C ASN A 226 3.88 -8.56 -20.61
N PRO A 227 4.51 -9.61 -21.18
CA PRO A 227 5.15 -10.65 -20.39
C PRO A 227 6.29 -10.18 -19.48
N ASP A 228 6.96 -9.08 -19.86
CA ASP A 228 8.08 -8.49 -19.13
C ASP A 228 7.66 -7.36 -18.17
N TYR A 229 6.37 -7.21 -17.89
CA TYR A 229 5.84 -6.13 -17.03
C TYR A 229 6.59 -6.05 -15.69
N PRO A 230 6.95 -4.85 -15.19
CA PRO A 230 6.59 -3.51 -15.67
C PRO A 230 7.52 -2.94 -16.75
N LYS A 231 8.18 -3.79 -17.54
CA LYS A 231 8.98 -3.37 -18.70
C LYS A 231 8.35 -3.84 -20.01
N SER A 232 8.64 -3.11 -21.08
CA SER A 232 8.37 -3.55 -22.45
C SER A 232 9.43 -4.56 -22.90
N GLU A 233 9.20 -5.20 -24.05
CA GLU A 233 10.19 -6.06 -24.73
C GLU A 233 11.51 -5.33 -25.06
N THR A 234 11.46 -4.00 -25.19
CA THR A 234 12.64 -3.14 -25.44
C THR A 234 13.35 -2.72 -24.15
N GLY A 235 12.81 -3.08 -22.98
CA GLY A 235 13.34 -2.75 -21.66
C GLY A 235 12.94 -1.37 -21.14
N GLU A 236 12.03 -0.67 -21.82
CA GLU A 236 11.46 0.59 -21.33
C GLU A 236 10.51 0.31 -20.17
N VAL A 237 10.52 1.16 -19.14
CA VAL A 237 9.54 1.05 -18.05
C VAL A 237 8.18 1.46 -18.58
N ILE A 238 7.16 0.67 -18.25
CA ILE A 238 5.79 0.89 -18.70
C ILE A 238 4.79 0.73 -17.55
N TYR A 239 3.60 1.28 -17.76
CA TYR A 239 2.43 0.98 -16.94
C TYR A 239 1.19 0.87 -17.83
N VAL A 240 0.16 0.21 -17.32
CA VAL A 240 -1.13 0.07 -18.00
C VAL A 240 -2.21 0.75 -17.17
N THR A 241 -3.05 1.55 -17.81
CA THR A 241 -4.25 2.11 -17.18
C THR A 241 -5.47 1.46 -17.80
N ILE A 242 -6.25 0.74 -16.99
CA ILE A 242 -7.48 0.10 -17.48
C ILE A 242 -8.61 1.12 -17.47
N PRO A 243 -9.36 1.30 -18.57
CA PRO A 243 -10.48 2.23 -18.60
C PRO A 243 -11.51 1.91 -17.51
N ALA A 244 -12.06 2.95 -16.88
CA ALA A 244 -13.06 2.79 -15.83
C ALA A 244 -14.29 2.02 -16.33
N GLU A 245 -14.71 2.24 -17.58
CA GLU A 245 -15.83 1.52 -18.19
C GLU A 245 -15.56 0.02 -18.37
N ASP A 246 -14.32 -0.35 -18.71
CA ASP A 246 -13.91 -1.74 -18.88
C ASP A 246 -13.84 -2.46 -17.54
N THR A 247 -13.21 -1.84 -16.52
CA THR A 247 -13.18 -2.40 -15.16
C THR A 247 -14.60 -2.55 -14.59
N GLN A 248 -15.48 -1.54 -14.75
CA GLN A 248 -16.88 -1.60 -14.30
C GLN A 248 -17.66 -2.72 -14.99
N LYS A 249 -17.45 -2.92 -16.29
CA LYS A 249 -18.06 -4.03 -17.01
C LYS A 249 -17.62 -5.38 -16.43
N VAL A 250 -16.32 -5.60 -16.28
CA VAL A 250 -15.79 -6.88 -15.78
C VAL A 250 -16.27 -7.15 -14.35
N VAL A 251 -16.22 -6.15 -13.46
CA VAL A 251 -16.73 -6.26 -12.08
C VAL A 251 -18.23 -6.56 -12.07
N GLY A 252 -19.02 -5.88 -12.90
CA GLY A 252 -20.46 -6.14 -13.04
C GLY A 252 -20.76 -7.56 -13.51
N ASP A 253 -20.06 -8.04 -14.55
CA ASP A 253 -20.20 -9.40 -15.07
C ASP A 253 -19.87 -10.45 -14.00
N VAL A 254 -18.83 -10.19 -13.18
CA VAL A 254 -18.46 -11.05 -12.05
C VAL A 254 -19.55 -11.03 -10.96
N GLN A 255 -20.03 -9.85 -10.58
CA GLN A 255 -21.06 -9.72 -9.54
C GLN A 255 -22.36 -10.44 -9.95
N ASP A 256 -22.78 -10.30 -11.21
CA ASP A 256 -23.95 -11.02 -11.74
C ASP A 256 -23.78 -12.54 -11.66
N ALA A 257 -22.56 -13.05 -11.90
CA ALA A 257 -22.25 -14.48 -11.79
C ALA A 257 -22.26 -14.97 -10.34
N ILE A 258 -21.74 -14.18 -9.41
CA ILE A 258 -21.79 -14.45 -7.96
C ILE A 258 -23.24 -14.49 -7.49
N ASP A 259 -24.05 -13.50 -7.87
CA ASP A 259 -25.48 -13.41 -7.51
C ASP A 259 -26.29 -14.58 -8.08
N ALA A 260 -25.87 -15.12 -9.23
CA ALA A 260 -26.42 -16.34 -9.81
C ALA A 260 -25.96 -17.64 -9.09
N GLY A 261 -25.07 -17.54 -8.11
CA GLY A 261 -24.55 -18.66 -7.31
C GLY A 261 -23.37 -19.40 -7.94
N THR A 262 -22.65 -18.78 -8.88
CA THR A 262 -21.44 -19.36 -9.46
C THR A 262 -20.29 -19.27 -8.46
N PRO A 263 -19.60 -20.37 -8.12
CA PRO A 263 -18.40 -20.32 -7.28
C PRO A 263 -17.33 -19.41 -7.90
N THR A 264 -16.66 -18.59 -7.07
CA THR A 264 -15.71 -17.56 -7.54
C THR A 264 -14.54 -18.13 -8.35
N ASP A 265 -14.09 -19.34 -8.04
CA ASP A 265 -13.04 -20.06 -8.76
C ASP A 265 -13.47 -20.58 -10.14
N GLU A 266 -14.79 -20.64 -10.40
CA GLU A 266 -15.36 -21.03 -11.69
C GLU A 266 -15.69 -19.84 -12.59
N ILE A 267 -15.71 -18.60 -12.04
CA ILE A 267 -16.04 -17.39 -12.80
C ILE A 267 -14.87 -17.01 -13.72
N LYS A 268 -15.18 -16.82 -15.00
CA LYS A 268 -14.25 -16.39 -16.04
C LYS A 268 -14.88 -15.23 -16.82
N PRO A 269 -14.74 -13.99 -16.34
CA PRO A 269 -15.36 -12.86 -17.02
C PRO A 269 -14.67 -12.61 -18.36
N ASP A 270 -15.41 -12.01 -19.30
CA ASP A 270 -14.84 -11.57 -20.57
C ASP A 270 -14.13 -10.23 -20.36
N VAL A 271 -12.80 -10.28 -20.38
CA VAL A 271 -11.94 -9.11 -20.19
C VAL A 271 -11.79 -8.38 -21.53
N PRO A 272 -12.12 -7.08 -21.61
CA PRO A 272 -11.86 -6.27 -22.79
C PRO A 272 -10.39 -6.29 -23.21
N THR A 273 -10.11 -5.96 -24.47
CA THR A 273 -8.73 -5.86 -24.96
C THR A 273 -7.93 -4.89 -24.10
N ILE A 274 -6.83 -5.36 -23.53
CA ILE A 274 -5.93 -4.54 -22.73
C ILE A 274 -5.38 -3.40 -23.60
N PRO A 275 -5.46 -2.13 -23.15
CA PRO A 275 -4.87 -1.00 -23.87
C PRO A 275 -3.37 -1.19 -24.07
N GLU A 276 -2.83 -0.52 -25.10
CA GLU A 276 -1.38 -0.41 -25.24
C GLU A 276 -0.78 0.28 -24.00
N PRO A 277 0.35 -0.21 -23.48
CA PRO A 277 0.98 0.36 -22.30
C PRO A 277 1.49 1.78 -22.58
N GLU A 278 1.52 2.59 -21.53
CA GLU A 278 2.16 3.90 -21.54
C GLU A 278 3.62 3.77 -21.12
N VAL A 279 4.52 4.54 -21.76
CA VAL A 279 5.92 4.64 -21.34
C VAL A 279 5.99 5.46 -20.06
N GLY A 280 6.57 4.87 -19.02
CA GLY A 280 6.78 5.51 -17.74
C GLY A 280 8.04 6.37 -17.69
N GLU A 281 8.02 7.35 -16.81
CA GLU A 281 9.16 8.19 -16.44
C GLU A 281 9.48 7.98 -14.95
N PRO A 282 10.45 7.10 -14.62
CA PRO A 282 10.88 6.88 -13.24
C PRO A 282 11.34 8.16 -12.57
N ILE A 283 11.05 8.32 -11.28
CA ILE A 283 11.40 9.49 -10.48
C ILE A 283 12.58 9.13 -9.58
N ASP A 284 13.75 9.68 -9.89
CA ASP A 284 14.98 9.40 -9.14
C ASP A 284 14.84 9.84 -7.65
N PRO A 285 15.23 8.99 -6.69
CA PRO A 285 15.26 9.36 -5.28
C PRO A 285 16.22 10.51 -4.98
N VAL A 286 15.80 11.42 -4.11
CA VAL A 286 16.61 12.59 -3.70
C VAL A 286 17.23 12.37 -2.32
N ASP A 287 18.33 13.06 -2.02
CA ASP A 287 18.90 13.00 -0.68
C ASP A 287 17.92 13.60 0.35
N PRO A 288 17.78 13.01 1.55
CA PRO A 288 16.94 13.58 2.60
C PRO A 288 17.45 14.98 2.98
N PRO A 289 16.57 15.87 3.48
CA PRO A 289 16.99 17.19 3.93
C PRO A 289 18.10 17.05 4.97
N THR A 290 19.24 17.68 4.72
CA THR A 290 20.28 17.79 5.75
C THR A 290 19.76 18.75 6.82
N GLY A 291 19.54 18.26 8.04
CA GLY A 291 19.09 19.09 9.16
C GLY A 291 20.06 20.25 9.35
N SER A 292 19.62 21.49 9.07
CA SER A 292 20.38 22.68 9.43
C SER A 292 20.21 22.93 10.93
N GLY A 293 20.99 22.20 11.73
CA GLY A 293 21.23 22.54 13.12
C GLY A 293 21.82 23.94 13.23
N GLY A 294 21.07 24.85 13.85
CA GLY A 294 21.56 26.04 14.56
C GLY A 294 22.58 26.94 13.86
N SER A 295 22.11 27.96 13.15
CA SER A 295 22.87 29.21 13.13
C SER A 295 22.70 29.87 14.50
N GLY A 296 23.66 29.62 15.39
CA GLY A 296 23.81 30.36 16.64
C GLY A 296 24.05 31.83 16.32
N GLY A 297 23.02 32.65 16.54
CA GLY A 297 23.15 34.10 16.59
C GLY A 297 23.76 34.50 17.92
N ASN A 298 25.00 35.00 17.88
CA ASN A 298 25.51 35.96 18.86
C ASN A 298 24.93 37.35 18.56
#